data_AF-A0A528N2G4-F1
#
_entry.id   AF-A0A528N2G4-F1
#
_cell.length_a   1.000
_cell.length_b   1.000
_cell.length_c   1.000
_cell.angle_alpha   90.00
_cell.angle_beta   90.00
_cell.angle_gamma   90.00
#
_symmetry.space_group_name_H-M   'P 1'
#
loop_
_entity.id
_entity.type
_entity.pdbx_description
1 polymer ?
#
loop_
_entity_poly.entity_id
_entity_poly.type
_entity_poly.pdbx_seq_one_letter_code
_entity_poly.pdbx_strand_id
1 'polypeptide(L)' 'YVAAAAEVSVTDGQLRIHRIVAATDPGHVVNPAQVERQVEGSFVYGLSACIYGECTVNGGRMEQENFDSYEVLRMAEMPE' A
#
# COMPACT_ATOMS: atom_id res chain seq x y z
N TYR A 1 16.68 2.31 8.19
CA TYR A 1 15.92 1.12 8.65
C TYR A 1 14.43 1.47 8.77
N VAL A 2 13.51 0.50 8.70
CA VAL A 2 12.07 0.76 8.81
C VAL A 2 11.40 -0.28 9.71
N ALA A 3 10.48 0.16 10.56
CA ALA A 3 9.54 -0.69 11.28
C ALA A 3 8.11 -0.15 11.07
N ALA A 4 7.13 -1.03 10.95
CA ALA A 4 5.73 -0.66 10.82
C ALA A 4 4.82 -1.62 11.59
N ALA A 5 3.73 -1.07 12.13
CA ALA A 5 2.65 -1.82 12.75
C ALA A 5 1.32 -1.37 12.14
N ALA A 6 0.46 -2.33 11.81
CA ALA A 6 -0.86 -2.07 11.22
C ALA A 6 -1.96 -2.58 12.15
N GLU A 7 -2.97 -1.76 12.37
CA GLU A 7 -4.23 -2.15 12.99
C GLU A 7 -5.20 -2.58 11.90
N VAL A 8 -5.67 -3.82 11.97
CA VAL A 8 -6.51 -4.43 10.93
C VAL A 8 -7.70 -5.17 11.54
N SER A 9 -8.79 -5.24 10.78
CA SER A 9 -9.93 -6.11 11.06
C SER A 9 -10.24 -6.98 9.86
N VAL A 10 -10.79 -8.16 10.10
CA VAL A 10 -11.31 -9.04 9.06
C VAL A 10 -12.78 -9.30 9.33
N THR A 11 -13.63 -8.93 8.37
CA THR A 11 -15.09 -9.14 8.43
C THR A 11 -15.50 -9.88 7.17
N ASP A 12 -16.19 -11.01 7.31
CA ASP A 12 -16.65 -11.84 6.17
C ASP A 12 -15.53 -12.20 5.16
N GLY A 13 -14.30 -12.38 5.66
CA GLY A 13 -13.13 -12.68 4.83
C GLY A 13 -12.49 -11.47 4.14
N GLN A 14 -13.07 -10.27 4.29
CA GLN A 14 -12.51 -9.03 3.77
C GLN A 14 -11.59 -8.37 4.80
N LEU A 15 -10.35 -8.10 4.40
CA LEU A 15 -9.37 -7.36 5.20
C LEU A 15 -9.65 -5.87 5.11
N ARG A 16 -9.68 -5.18 6.26
CA ARG A 16 -9.69 -3.73 6.35
C ARG A 16 -8.54 -3.25 7.23
N ILE A 17 -7.77 -2.29 6.75
CA ILE A 17 -6.71 -1.62 7.50
C ILE A 17 -7.26 -0.32 8.05
N HIS A 18 -7.18 -0.13 9.37
CA HIS A 18 -7.68 1.09 10.04
C HIS A 18 -6.58 2.13 10.21
N ARG A 19 -5.38 1.68 10.62
CA ARG A 19 -4.28 2.55 10.97
C ARG A 19 -2.93 1.91 10.71
N ILE A 20 -1.95 2.70 10.27
CA ILE A 20 -0.55 2.26 10.18
C ILE A 20 0.36 3.22 10.91
N VAL A 21 1.18 2.69 11.81
CA VAL A 21 2.23 3.45 12.48
C VAL A 21 3.58 2.94 11.98
N ALA A 22 4.36 3.83 11.37
CA ALA A 22 5.67 3.50 10.83
C ALA A 22 6.77 4.40 11.43
N ALA A 23 7.93 3.79 11.67
CA ALA A 23 9.14 4.47 12.07
C ALA A 23 10.24 4.18 11.04
N THR A 24 10.71 5.24 10.39
CA THR A 24 11.79 5.18 9.40
C THR A 24 13.00 5.91 9.94
N ASP A 25 14.16 5.25 9.88
CA ASP A 25 15.47 5.86 10.06
C ASP A 25 16.09 6.13 8.67
N PRO A 26 16.01 7.37 8.18
CA PRO A 26 16.58 7.80 6.91
C PRO A 26 18.03 8.30 7.03
N GLY A 27 18.65 8.25 8.22
CA GLY A 27 19.94 8.91 8.47
C GLY A 27 19.81 10.43 8.49
N HIS A 28 20.37 11.14 7.50
CA HIS A 28 20.30 12.60 7.41
C HIS A 28 19.12 13.06 6.55
N VAL A 29 18.21 13.83 7.15
CA VAL A 29 17.02 14.37 6.48
C VAL A 29 17.28 15.80 6.02
N VAL A 30 17.35 15.99 4.69
CA VAL A 30 17.49 17.33 4.08
C VAL A 30 16.15 18.08 4.07
N ASN A 31 15.05 17.37 3.83
CA ASN A 31 13.71 17.93 3.78
C ASN A 31 12.70 17.00 4.46
N PRO A 32 12.33 17.26 5.74
CA PRO A 32 11.41 16.42 6.50
C PRO A 32 10.05 16.22 5.82
N ALA A 33 9.48 17.29 5.25
CA ALA A 33 8.18 17.23 4.57
C ALA A 33 8.22 16.41 3.26
N GLN A 34 9.39 16.24 2.65
CA GLN A 34 9.54 15.36 1.48
C GLN A 34 9.70 13.90 1.90
N VAL A 35 10.41 13.64 3.00
CA VAL A 35 10.56 12.29 3.56
C VAL A 35 9.21 11.76 4.04
N GLU A 36 8.42 12.57 4.76
CA GLU A 36 7.07 12.20 5.20
C GLU A 36 6.20 11.75 4.01
N ARG A 37 6.10 12.57 2.97
CA ARG A 37 5.35 12.25 1.75
C ARG A 37 5.86 11.01 1.01
N GLN A 38 7.18 10.77 1.03
CA GLN A 38 7.76 9.56 0.41
C GLN A 38 7.45 8.31 1.22
N VAL A 39 7.51 8.40 2.55
CA VAL A 39 7.16 7.29 3.44
C VAL A 39 5.68 6.94 3.25
N GLU A 40 4.77 7.91 3.30
CA GLU A 40 3.35 7.71 3.02
C GLU A 40 3.13 7.05 1.65
N GLY A 41 3.70 7.60 0.58
CA GLY A 41 3.56 7.05 -0.77
C GLY A 41 4.10 5.62 -0.90
N SER A 42 5.18 5.29 -0.20
CA SER A 42 5.73 3.93 -0.20
C SER A 42 4.78 2.92 0.46
N PHE A 43 4.09 3.32 1.53
CA PHE A 43 3.06 2.49 2.16
C PHE A 43 1.87 2.28 1.25
N VAL A 44 1.36 3.33 0.58
CA VAL A 44 0.26 3.21 -0.40
C VAL A 44 0.60 2.20 -1.49
N TYR A 45 1.80 2.31 -2.05
CA TYR A 45 2.25 1.43 -3.12
C TYR A 45 2.39 -0.02 -2.64
N GLY A 46 3.00 -0.22 -1.47
CA GLY A 46 3.16 -1.55 -0.87
C GLY A 46 1.82 -2.20 -0.54
N LEU A 47 0.89 -1.46 0.07
CA LEU A 47 -0.46 -1.96 0.39
C LEU A 47 -1.26 -2.30 -0.87
N SER A 48 -1.17 -1.45 -1.90
CA SER A 48 -1.81 -1.73 -3.19
C SER A 48 -1.33 -3.05 -3.77
N ALA A 49 -0.01 -3.29 -3.75
CA ALA A 49 0.57 -4.55 -4.22
C ALA A 49 0.17 -5.75 -3.34
N CYS A 50 0.07 -5.58 -2.01
CA CYS A 50 -0.30 -6.67 -1.10
C CYS A 50 -1.77 -7.08 -1.21
N ILE A 51 -2.69 -6.14 -1.43
CA ILE A 51 -4.14 -6.40 -1.42
C ILE A 51 -4.68 -6.65 -2.83
N TYR A 52 -4.20 -5.90 -3.83
CA TYR A 52 -4.74 -5.89 -5.19
C TYR A 52 -3.71 -6.24 -6.26
N GLY A 53 -2.45 -6.48 -5.89
CA GLY A 53 -1.36 -6.73 -6.83
C GLY A 53 -1.39 -8.08 -7.53
N GLU A 54 -2.51 -8.81 -7.47
CA GLU A 54 -2.68 -10.06 -8.19
C GLU A 54 -2.75 -9.78 -9.69
N CYS A 55 -1.78 -10.32 -10.42
CA CYS A 55 -1.75 -10.29 -11.87
C CYS A 55 -1.95 -11.71 -12.40
N THR A 56 -3.08 -11.93 -13.06
CA THR A 56 -3.42 -13.23 -13.65
C THR A 56 -2.80 -13.36 -15.04
N VAL A 57 -2.05 -14.43 -15.26
CA VAL A 57 -1.50 -14.78 -16.57
C VAL A 57 -2.34 -15.89 -17.18
N ASN A 58 -2.98 -15.64 -18.32
CA ASN A 58 -3.76 -16.61 -19.06
C ASN A 58 -3.24 -16.72 -20.50
N GLY A 59 -2.86 -17.93 -20.91
CA GLY A 59 -2.33 -18.17 -22.26
C GLY A 59 -1.09 -17.36 -22.62
N GLY A 60 -0.30 -16.90 -21.65
CA GLY A 60 0.89 -16.07 -21.84
C GLY A 60 0.61 -14.56 -21.98
N ARG A 61 -0.62 -14.11 -21.69
CA ARG A 61 -1.00 -12.69 -21.64
C ARG A 61 -1.50 -12.33 -20.25
N MET A 62 -1.29 -11.08 -19.85
CA MET A 62 -1.86 -10.52 -18.62
C MET A 62 -3.35 -10.25 -18.85
N GLU A 63 -4.21 -10.59 -17.89
CA GLU A 63 -5.64 -10.31 -17.97
C GLU A 63 -5.98 -8.88 -17.53
N GLN A 64 -5.26 -8.35 -16.53
CA GLN A 64 -5.42 -6.98 -16.07
C GLN A 64 -4.62 -6.04 -16.96
N GLU A 65 -5.29 -5.40 -17.92
CA GLU A 65 -4.64 -4.49 -18.89
C GLU A 65 -4.76 -2.99 -18.51
N ASN A 66 -5.60 -2.63 -17.54
CA ASN A 66 -5.88 -1.23 -17.16
C ASN A 66 -6.43 -1.08 -15.72
N PHE A 67 -6.49 0.14 -15.16
CA PHE A 67 -6.82 0.43 -13.76
C PHE A 67 -8.28 0.13 -13.33
N ASP A 68 -9.13 -0.25 -14.28
CA ASP A 68 -10.46 -0.80 -14.02
C ASP A 68 -10.43 -2.32 -13.72
N SER A 69 -9.37 -3.01 -14.16
CA SER A 69 -9.15 -4.45 -13.93
C SER A 69 -7.98 -4.73 -12.98
N TYR A 70 -7.02 -3.81 -12.87
CA TYR A 70 -5.95 -3.79 -11.87
C TYR A 70 -6.29 -2.76 -10.80
N GLU A 71 -6.88 -3.21 -9.71
CA GLU A 71 -7.22 -2.30 -8.62
C GLU A 71 -5.96 -1.78 -7.91
N VAL A 72 -6.03 -0.52 -7.51
CA VAL A 72 -5.04 0.14 -6.65
C VAL A 72 -5.76 0.66 -5.43
N LEU A 73 -5.05 0.78 -4.30
CA LEU A 73 -5.64 1.28 -3.06
C LEU A 73 -6.28 2.65 -3.32
N ARG A 74 -7.58 2.77 -3.04
CA ARG A 74 -8.31 4.02 -3.25
C ARG A 74 -8.20 4.91 -2.01
N MET A 75 -8.48 6.21 -2.16
CA MET A 75 -8.44 7.16 -1.03
C MET A 75 -9.35 6.76 0.13
N ALA A 76 -10.47 6.06 -0.14
CA ALA A 76 -11.40 5.59 0.91
C ALA A 76 -10.84 4.42 1.75
N GLU A 77 -9.77 3.79 1.28
CA GLU A 77 -9.11 2.64 1.90
C GLU A 77 -7.74 3.02 2.47
N MET A 78 -7.38 4.31 2.40
CA MET A 78 -6.18 4.84 3.03
C MET A 78 -6.34 4.75 4.55
N PRO A 79 -5.41 4.06 5.25
CA PRO A 79 -5.39 4.06 6.71
C PRO A 79 -4.95 5.43 7.25
N GLU A 80 -5.38 5.73 8.47
CA GLU A 80 -4.85 6.86 9.26
C GLU A 80 -3.42 6.62 9.77
#